data_AF-A0A2V8XJK6-F1
#
_entry.id   AF-A0A2V8XJK6-F1
#
_cell.length_a   1.000
_cell.length_b   1.000
_cell.length_c   1.000
_cell.angle_alpha   90.00
_cell.angle_beta   90.00
_cell.angle_gamma   90.00
#
_symmetry.space_group_name_H-M   'P 1'
#
loop_
_entity.id
_entity.type
_entity.pdbx_description
1 polymer ?
#
loop_
_entity_poly.entity_id
_entity_poly.type
_entity_poly.pdbx_seq_one_letter_code
_entity_poly.pdbx_strand_id
1 'polypeptide(L)'
;MRNIVVTLLIAILPAQTLAQKQTTPAPAQVAQEIREYRMDNEERIVRELSEFLAIPNIASDMPNIQKNAAHLAEMLEARGIETHLLPISGRGPVVYGKLISPEAKHTVIFYAHYDGQPVDASAWKCAKPFEPKIWTNGKDTCDGQAEPGKGLEEKPVTSPDNWRIYARSASDDKGPIVALLAAIDALRAKKIPLVVNLKVIFEGEEEAGST
;
A
#
# COMPACT_ATOMS: atom_id res chain seq x y z
N MET A 1 -53.96 -10.60 63.92
CA MET A 1 -52.90 -11.02 62.99
C MET A 1 -52.91 -10.06 61.81
N ARG A 2 -51.81 -9.34 61.59
CA ARG A 2 -51.72 -8.14 60.73
C ARG A 2 -50.76 -8.49 59.58
N ASN A 3 -51.24 -8.61 58.35
CA ASN A 3 -50.40 -8.87 57.19
C ASN A 3 -50.08 -7.54 56.50
N ILE A 4 -48.81 -7.13 56.54
CA ILE A 4 -48.28 -5.98 55.81
C ILE A 4 -47.72 -6.53 54.50
N VAL A 5 -48.31 -6.13 53.38
CA VAL A 5 -47.76 -6.38 52.04
C VAL A 5 -46.89 -5.17 51.68
N VAL A 6 -45.58 -5.38 51.54
CA VAL A 6 -44.63 -4.37 51.06
C VAL A 6 -44.47 -4.57 49.57
N THR A 7 -45.05 -3.69 48.76
CA THR A 7 -44.83 -3.65 47.31
C THR A 7 -43.57 -2.83 47.02
N LEU A 8 -42.50 -3.51 46.60
CA LEU A 8 -41.25 -2.87 46.20
C LEU A 8 -41.38 -2.43 44.72
N LEU A 9 -41.56 -1.13 44.47
CA LEU A 9 -41.44 -0.56 43.13
C LEU A 9 -39.96 -0.39 42.78
N ILE A 10 -39.45 -1.22 41.86
CA ILE A 10 -38.12 -1.04 41.26
C ILE A 10 -38.27 -0.10 40.06
N ALA A 11 -37.82 1.15 40.21
CA ALA A 11 -37.72 2.09 39.11
C ALA A 11 -36.52 1.72 38.22
N ILE A 12 -36.78 1.18 37.04
CA ILE A 12 -35.74 0.93 36.02
C ILE A 12 -35.52 2.26 35.29
N LEU A 13 -34.44 2.97 35.63
CA LEU A 13 -33.96 4.11 34.87
C LEU A 13 -33.28 3.61 33.58
N PRO A 14 -33.61 4.15 32.40
CA PRO A 14 -32.90 3.78 31.17
C PRO A 14 -31.46 4.31 31.26
N ALA A 15 -30.49 3.39 31.18
CA ALA A 15 -29.08 3.75 31.04
C ALA A 15 -28.90 4.51 29.71
N GLN A 16 -28.79 5.83 29.79
CA GLN A 16 -28.38 6.64 28.66
C GLN A 16 -26.90 6.33 28.39
N THR A 17 -26.63 5.53 27.37
CA THR A 17 -25.29 5.38 26.81
C THR A 17 -24.89 6.72 26.20
N LEU A 18 -24.08 7.49 26.93
CA LEU A 18 -23.35 8.61 26.36
C LEU A 18 -22.45 8.06 25.25
N ALA A 19 -22.82 8.29 23.99
CA ALA A 19 -21.95 8.01 22.86
C ALA A 19 -20.67 8.84 23.05
N GLN A 20 -19.59 8.17 23.43
CA GLN A 20 -18.29 8.80 23.58
C GLN A 20 -17.85 9.28 22.20
N LYS A 21 -17.83 10.61 22.01
CA LYS A 21 -17.39 11.22 20.76
C LYS A 21 -15.93 10.82 20.55
N GLN A 22 -15.69 9.95 19.57
CA GLN A 22 -14.37 9.39 19.31
C GLN A 22 -13.41 10.54 18.96
N THR A 23 -12.46 10.83 19.85
CA THR A 23 -11.48 11.89 19.62
C THR A 23 -10.53 11.46 18.51
N THR A 24 -10.20 12.37 17.59
CA THR A 24 -9.20 12.11 16.55
C THR A 24 -7.88 11.66 17.19
N PRO A 25 -7.30 10.51 16.80
CA PRO A 25 -6.06 10.03 17.39
C PRO A 25 -4.91 11.01 17.17
N ALA A 26 -3.97 11.07 18.12
CA ALA A 26 -2.76 11.88 17.97
C ALA A 26 -1.88 11.33 16.83
N PRO A 27 -1.14 12.17 16.08
CA PRO A 27 -0.29 11.70 14.97
C PRO A 27 0.71 10.59 15.35
N ALA A 28 1.29 10.66 16.54
CA ALA A 28 2.22 9.64 17.04
C ALA A 28 1.54 8.28 17.26
N GLN A 29 0.29 8.28 17.75
CA GLN A 29 -0.50 7.08 17.92
C GLN A 29 -0.83 6.46 16.55
N VAL A 30 -1.28 7.28 15.58
CA VAL A 30 -1.51 6.81 14.21
C VAL A 30 -0.24 6.18 13.65
N ALA A 31 0.91 6.86 13.73
CA ALA A 31 2.17 6.34 13.21
C ALA A 31 2.56 4.99 13.84
N GLN A 32 2.32 4.81 15.14
CA GLN A 32 2.56 3.56 15.84
C GLN A 32 1.61 2.44 15.36
N GLU A 33 0.31 2.71 15.26
CA GLU A 33 -0.67 1.72 14.80
C GLU A 33 -0.43 1.28 13.34
N ILE A 34 -0.01 2.21 12.47
CA ILE A 34 0.37 1.90 11.08
C ILE A 34 1.66 1.08 11.04
N ARG A 35 2.64 1.38 11.91
CA ARG A 35 3.88 0.59 12.02
C ARG A 35 3.60 -0.86 12.41
N GLU A 36 2.72 -1.07 13.39
CA GLU A 36 2.28 -2.40 13.82
C GLU A 36 1.59 -3.14 12.68
N TYR A 37 0.62 -2.51 12.02
CA TYR A 37 -0.06 -3.14 10.87
C TYR A 37 0.95 -3.58 9.80
N ARG A 38 1.90 -2.71 9.45
CA ARG A 38 2.94 -3.03 8.47
C ARG A 38 3.76 -4.24 8.89
N MET A 39 4.16 -4.33 10.16
CA MET A 39 4.93 -5.48 10.67
C MET A 39 4.10 -6.77 10.60
N ASP A 40 2.81 -6.72 10.95
CA ASP A 40 1.91 -7.88 10.91
C ASP A 40 1.56 -8.31 9.47
N ASN A 41 1.78 -7.44 8.47
CA ASN A 41 1.41 -7.66 7.08
C ASN A 41 2.62 -7.63 6.12
N GLU A 42 3.84 -7.68 6.65
CA GLU A 42 5.07 -7.44 5.88
C GLU A 42 5.19 -8.40 4.69
N GLU A 43 4.92 -9.69 4.88
CA GLU A 43 4.93 -10.67 3.80
C GLU A 43 3.95 -10.33 2.67
N ARG A 44 2.73 -9.93 3.02
CA ARG A 44 1.71 -9.58 2.04
C ARG A 44 2.12 -8.36 1.22
N ILE A 45 2.63 -7.33 1.89
CA ILE A 45 3.06 -6.07 1.26
C ILE A 45 4.24 -6.33 0.32
N VAL A 46 5.23 -7.09 0.78
CA VAL A 46 6.41 -7.44 -0.02
C VAL A 46 6.05 -8.33 -1.20
N ARG A 47 5.10 -9.26 -1.05
CA ARG A 47 4.58 -10.07 -2.15
C ARG A 47 3.90 -9.21 -3.20
N GLU A 48 2.99 -8.32 -2.80
CA GLU A 48 2.30 -7.40 -3.71
C GLU A 48 3.29 -6.52 -4.50
N LEU A 49 4.32 -5.99 -3.83
CA LEU A 49 5.40 -5.27 -4.52
C LEU A 49 6.16 -6.18 -5.49
N SER A 50 6.46 -7.43 -5.11
CA SER A 50 7.20 -8.36 -5.96
C SER A 50 6.40 -8.77 -7.20
N GLU A 51 5.09 -8.97 -7.06
CA GLU A 51 4.18 -9.23 -8.19
C GLU A 51 4.17 -8.04 -9.16
N PHE A 52 4.10 -6.81 -8.63
CA PHE A 52 4.13 -5.61 -9.46
C PHE A 52 5.50 -5.41 -10.16
N LEU A 53 6.60 -5.68 -9.47
CA LEU A 53 7.97 -5.58 -10.02
C LEU A 53 8.27 -6.64 -11.08
N ALA A 54 7.55 -7.77 -11.07
CA ALA A 54 7.70 -8.82 -12.08
C ALA A 54 7.15 -8.44 -13.46
N ILE A 55 6.38 -7.34 -13.56
CA ILE A 55 5.90 -6.80 -14.83
C ILE A 55 6.97 -5.86 -15.40
N PRO A 56 7.58 -6.17 -16.57
CA PRO A 56 8.49 -5.23 -17.24
C PRO A 56 7.83 -3.88 -17.46
N ASN A 57 8.56 -2.78 -17.34
CA ASN A 57 7.97 -1.44 -17.38
C ASN A 57 8.87 -0.41 -18.07
N ILE A 58 9.58 -0.80 -19.12
CA ILE A 58 10.35 0.16 -19.92
C ILE A 58 9.36 0.99 -20.74
N ALA A 59 9.45 2.32 -20.69
CA ALA A 59 8.50 3.23 -21.34
C ALA A 59 8.30 2.94 -22.84
N SER A 60 9.31 2.46 -23.56
CA SER A 60 9.19 2.10 -24.98
C SER A 60 8.49 0.76 -25.25
N ASP A 61 8.28 -0.07 -24.22
CA ASP A 61 7.62 -1.38 -24.29
C ASP A 61 6.12 -1.26 -23.98
N MET A 62 5.38 -0.71 -24.94
CA MET A 62 3.94 -0.41 -24.83
C MET A 62 3.08 -1.58 -24.33
N PRO A 63 3.22 -2.83 -24.82
CA PRO A 63 2.44 -3.94 -24.29
C PRO A 63 2.61 -4.16 -22.79
N ASN A 64 3.82 -3.98 -22.26
CA ASN A 64 4.06 -4.16 -20.83
C ASN A 64 3.70 -2.91 -20.02
N ILE A 65 3.87 -1.69 -20.56
CA ILE A 65 3.33 -0.46 -19.94
C ILE A 65 1.80 -0.55 -19.76
N GLN A 66 1.07 -1.05 -20.76
CA GLN A 66 -0.37 -1.28 -20.64
C GLN A 66 -0.73 -2.30 -19.55
N LYS A 67 0.06 -3.38 -19.40
CA LYS A 67 -0.14 -4.34 -18.31
C LYS A 67 0.11 -3.73 -16.94
N ASN A 68 1.13 -2.88 -16.80
CA ASN A 68 1.38 -2.17 -15.55
C ASN A 68 0.21 -1.27 -15.18
N ALA A 69 -0.29 -0.48 -16.13
CA ALA A 69 -1.44 0.39 -15.91
C ALA A 69 -2.71 -0.40 -15.51
N ALA A 70 -2.98 -1.51 -16.20
CA ALA A 70 -4.11 -2.39 -15.88
C ALA A 70 -3.98 -3.00 -14.48
N HIS A 71 -2.81 -3.53 -14.14
CA HIS A 71 -2.56 -4.10 -12.82
C HIS A 71 -2.66 -3.04 -11.71
N LEU A 72 -2.14 -1.83 -11.95
CA LEU A 72 -2.25 -0.72 -11.01
C LEU A 72 -3.71 -0.30 -10.79
N ALA A 73 -4.53 -0.34 -11.85
CA ALA A 73 -5.98 -0.11 -11.71
C ALA A 73 -6.64 -1.17 -10.83
N GLU A 74 -6.32 -2.45 -11.00
CA GLU A 74 -6.83 -3.53 -10.14
C GLU A 74 -6.43 -3.32 -8.67
N MET A 75 -5.16 -2.95 -8.42
CA MET A 75 -4.66 -2.68 -7.06
C MET A 75 -5.36 -1.50 -6.38
N LEU A 76 -5.71 -0.47 -7.15
CA LEU A 76 -6.45 0.70 -6.68
C LEU A 76 -7.93 0.36 -6.42
N GLU A 77 -8.57 -0.33 -7.35
CA GLU A 77 -9.98 -0.74 -7.26
C GLU A 77 -10.24 -1.73 -6.12
N ALA A 78 -9.30 -2.65 -5.87
CA ALA A 78 -9.34 -3.53 -4.70
C ALA A 78 -9.40 -2.75 -3.36
N ARG A 79 -8.95 -1.49 -3.37
CA ARG A 79 -8.99 -0.58 -2.24
C ARG A 79 -10.15 0.41 -2.31
N GLY A 80 -11.12 0.19 -3.20
CA GLY A 80 -12.29 1.06 -3.34
C GLY A 80 -11.96 2.46 -3.89
N ILE A 81 -10.81 2.60 -4.55
CA ILE A 81 -10.43 3.83 -5.24
C ILE A 81 -11.09 3.77 -6.62
N GLU A 82 -11.97 4.73 -6.93
CA GLU A 82 -12.56 4.84 -8.26
C GLU A 82 -11.44 5.18 -9.24
N THR A 83 -11.23 4.32 -10.23
CA THR A 83 -10.05 4.38 -11.10
C THR A 83 -10.44 4.49 -12.57
N HIS A 84 -9.67 5.27 -13.31
CA HIS A 84 -9.82 5.51 -14.74
C HIS A 84 -8.46 5.41 -15.42
N LEU A 85 -8.37 4.58 -16.45
CA LEU A 85 -7.24 4.60 -17.38
C LEU A 85 -7.51 5.65 -18.44
N LEU A 86 -6.69 6.69 -18.49
CA LEU A 86 -6.79 7.79 -19.45
C LEU A 86 -5.83 7.52 -20.60
N PRO A 87 -6.29 6.97 -21.73
CA PRO A 87 -5.42 6.56 -22.83
C PRO A 87 -4.80 7.76 -23.54
N ILE A 88 -3.53 7.62 -23.93
CA ILE A 88 -2.80 8.58 -24.76
C ILE A 88 -2.31 7.82 -25.99
N SER A 89 -2.57 8.38 -27.18
CA SER A 89 -2.23 7.69 -28.44
C SER A 89 -0.73 7.44 -28.55
N GLY A 90 -0.34 6.18 -28.76
CA GLY A 90 1.05 5.76 -28.92
C GLY A 90 1.86 5.69 -27.63
N ARG A 91 1.21 5.83 -26.46
CA ARG A 91 1.87 6.11 -25.18
C ARG A 91 1.19 5.38 -24.02
N GLY A 92 1.86 5.34 -22.87
CA GLY A 92 1.30 4.77 -21.64
C GLY A 92 0.07 5.57 -21.17
N PRO A 93 -1.02 4.91 -20.74
CA PRO A 93 -2.16 5.65 -20.18
C PRO A 93 -1.80 6.29 -18.85
N VAL A 94 -2.41 7.43 -18.52
CA VAL A 94 -2.38 7.95 -17.16
C VAL A 94 -3.40 7.18 -16.32
N VAL A 95 -2.97 6.62 -15.20
CA VAL A 95 -3.86 6.02 -14.20
C VAL A 95 -4.33 7.10 -13.25
N TYR A 96 -5.60 7.47 -13.36
CA TYR A 96 -6.23 8.43 -12.46
C TYR A 96 -7.10 7.69 -11.45
N GLY A 97 -6.89 7.93 -10.16
CA GLY A 97 -7.73 7.37 -9.09
C GLY A 97 -8.25 8.44 -8.14
N LYS A 98 -9.43 8.22 -7.57
CA LYS A 98 -9.97 9.05 -6.49
C LYS A 98 -10.68 8.23 -5.41
N LEU A 99 -10.46 8.64 -4.16
CA LEU A 99 -11.14 8.12 -2.98
C LEU A 99 -11.70 9.31 -2.18
N ILE A 100 -13.02 9.37 -2.09
CA ILE A 100 -13.74 10.44 -1.40
C ILE A 100 -14.06 9.99 0.02
N SER A 101 -13.70 10.81 1.00
CA SER A 101 -14.00 10.55 2.41
C SER A 101 -15.08 11.50 2.93
N PRO A 102 -16.09 11.01 3.68
CA PRO A 102 -17.09 11.87 4.30
C PRO A 102 -16.48 12.82 5.35
N GLU A 103 -15.33 12.47 5.92
CA GLU A 103 -14.60 13.27 6.92
C GLU A 103 -13.59 14.25 6.28
N ALA A 104 -13.53 14.29 4.94
CA ALA A 104 -12.54 15.09 4.22
C ALA A 104 -12.78 16.59 4.36
N LYS A 105 -11.72 17.31 4.76
CA LYS A 105 -11.69 18.80 4.72
C LYS A 105 -10.85 19.34 3.56
N HIS A 106 -9.95 18.52 3.04
CA HIS A 106 -9.02 18.86 1.98
C HIS A 106 -8.89 17.69 0.99
N THR A 107 -8.29 17.96 -0.17
CA THR A 107 -7.90 16.92 -1.13
C THR A 107 -6.39 16.90 -1.24
N VAL A 108 -5.79 15.72 -1.11
CA VAL A 108 -4.36 15.48 -1.36
C VAL A 108 -4.23 14.70 -2.67
N ILE A 109 -3.28 15.10 -3.49
CA ILE A 109 -2.96 14.42 -4.75
C ILE A 109 -1.56 13.80 -4.61
N PHE A 110 -1.45 12.52 -4.89
CA PHE A 110 -0.17 11.84 -5.06
C PHE A 110 0.11 11.65 -6.54
N TYR A 111 1.33 12.01 -6.92
CA TYR A 111 1.89 11.70 -8.22
C TYR A 111 3.01 10.66 -8.02
N ALA A 112 3.10 9.72 -8.94
CA ALA A 112 4.15 8.72 -9.06
C ALA A 112 4.22 8.30 -10.53
N HIS A 113 5.27 7.58 -10.91
CA HIS A 113 5.34 6.96 -12.22
C HIS A 113 5.49 5.45 -12.09
N TYR A 114 5.00 4.72 -13.09
CA TYR A 114 5.00 3.26 -13.09
C TYR A 114 5.87 2.66 -14.19
N ASP A 115 6.44 3.48 -15.08
CA ASP A 115 7.56 3.10 -15.93
C ASP A 115 8.88 3.11 -15.15
N GLY A 116 9.92 2.58 -15.77
CA GLY A 116 11.25 2.51 -15.19
C GLY A 116 12.33 2.79 -16.21
N GLN A 117 13.45 3.29 -15.72
CA GLN A 117 14.69 3.46 -16.48
C GLN A 117 14.99 2.25 -17.39
N PRO A 118 15.50 2.49 -18.62
CA PRO A 118 16.08 1.45 -19.46
C PRO A 118 17.05 0.55 -18.69
N VAL A 119 17.18 -0.70 -19.14
CA VAL A 119 18.00 -1.69 -18.43
C VAL A 119 18.77 -2.58 -19.39
N ASP A 120 20.07 -2.73 -19.14
CA ASP A 120 20.89 -3.78 -19.74
C ASP A 120 20.87 -5.01 -18.82
N ALA A 121 20.11 -6.03 -19.21
CA ALA A 121 19.97 -7.25 -18.42
C ALA A 121 21.29 -8.00 -18.23
N SER A 122 22.29 -7.82 -19.10
CA SER A 122 23.59 -8.50 -19.00
C SER A 122 24.48 -7.93 -17.88
N ALA A 123 24.24 -6.67 -17.48
CA ALA A 123 24.94 -6.04 -16.37
C ALA A 123 24.43 -6.51 -15.00
N TRP A 124 23.32 -7.25 -14.95
CA TRP A 124 22.75 -7.77 -13.71
C TRP A 124 23.37 -9.12 -13.34
N LYS A 125 23.83 -9.23 -12.09
CA LYS A 125 24.56 -10.41 -11.61
C LYS A 125 23.69 -11.40 -10.85
N CYS A 126 22.91 -10.90 -9.88
CA CYS A 126 22.27 -11.74 -8.87
C CYS A 126 20.77 -12.00 -9.12
N ALA A 127 20.11 -11.16 -9.91
CA ALA A 127 18.71 -11.29 -10.31
C ALA A 127 18.55 -10.77 -11.74
N LYS A 128 17.52 -11.21 -12.47
CA LYS A 128 17.13 -10.50 -13.69
C LYS A 128 16.31 -9.25 -13.31
N PRO A 129 16.31 -8.19 -14.12
CA PRO A 129 15.66 -6.93 -13.78
C PRO A 129 14.19 -7.07 -13.33
N PHE A 130 13.44 -7.96 -13.96
CA PHE A 130 12.01 -8.17 -13.68
C PHE A 130 11.74 -9.55 -13.04
N GLU A 131 12.74 -10.13 -12.37
CA GLU A 131 12.59 -11.33 -11.55
C GLU A 131 12.98 -10.97 -10.10
N PRO A 132 12.05 -10.40 -9.31
CA PRO A 132 12.37 -9.86 -7.99
C PRO A 132 12.95 -10.92 -7.06
N LYS A 133 14.00 -10.55 -6.33
CA LYS A 133 14.67 -11.42 -5.36
C LYS A 133 14.95 -10.65 -4.08
N ILE A 134 14.92 -11.35 -2.94
CA ILE A 134 15.13 -10.75 -1.61
C ILE A 134 16.42 -11.29 -1.01
N TRP A 135 17.25 -10.39 -0.49
CA TRP A 135 18.43 -10.72 0.32
C TRP A 135 18.21 -10.24 1.73
N THR A 136 18.57 -11.08 2.69
CA THR A 136 18.33 -10.82 4.13
C THR A 136 19.62 -10.60 4.92
N ASN A 137 20.78 -10.73 4.27
CA ASN A 137 22.10 -10.67 4.89
C ASN A 137 22.73 -9.27 4.90
N GLY A 138 22.08 -8.27 4.31
CA GLY A 138 22.57 -6.88 4.24
C GLY A 138 23.76 -6.68 3.32
N LYS A 139 24.07 -7.66 2.45
CA LYS A 139 25.22 -7.62 1.56
C LYS A 139 24.79 -7.64 0.11
N ASP A 140 25.51 -6.89 -0.72
CA ASP A 140 25.32 -6.84 -2.17
C ASP A 140 26.05 -8.03 -2.84
N THR A 141 25.79 -9.23 -2.34
CA THR A 141 26.45 -10.46 -2.76
C THR A 141 25.41 -11.48 -3.20
N CYS A 142 25.72 -12.31 -4.21
CA CYS A 142 24.74 -13.26 -4.78
C CYS A 142 24.50 -14.51 -3.90
N ASP A 143 25.10 -14.58 -2.71
CA ASP A 143 24.93 -15.60 -1.68
C ASP A 143 23.91 -15.14 -0.61
N GLY A 144 23.07 -16.06 -0.09
CA GLY A 144 22.06 -15.74 0.93
C GLY A 144 20.66 -15.38 0.43
N GLN A 145 20.24 -15.95 -0.71
CA GLN A 145 18.94 -15.71 -1.34
C GLN A 145 17.76 -16.15 -0.45
N ALA A 146 16.75 -15.29 -0.33
CA ALA A 146 15.40 -15.66 0.08
C ALA A 146 14.44 -15.50 -1.12
N GLU A 147 13.45 -16.38 -1.22
CA GLU A 147 12.41 -16.27 -2.25
C GLU A 147 11.31 -15.29 -1.78
N PRO A 148 10.81 -14.38 -2.64
CA PRO A 148 9.67 -13.53 -2.29
C PRO A 148 8.47 -14.35 -1.81
N GLY A 149 7.92 -14.01 -0.65
CA GLY A 149 6.76 -14.70 -0.07
C GLY A 149 7.04 -16.11 0.48
N LYS A 150 8.30 -16.49 0.72
CA LYS A 150 8.66 -17.71 1.46
C LYS A 150 9.70 -17.41 2.53
N GLY A 151 9.46 -17.88 3.74
CA GLY A 151 10.43 -17.76 4.84
C GLY A 151 10.56 -16.36 5.44
N LEU A 152 9.62 -15.45 5.14
CA LEU A 152 9.53 -14.15 5.83
C LEU A 152 9.01 -14.31 7.27
N GLU A 153 8.32 -15.42 7.56
CA GLU A 153 7.78 -15.78 8.89
C GLU A 153 8.83 -16.34 9.88
N GLU A 154 9.97 -16.90 9.40
CA GLU A 154 10.86 -17.70 10.25
C GLU A 154 11.81 -16.91 11.17
N LYS A 155 11.82 -15.58 11.09
CA LYS A 155 12.53 -14.75 12.07
C LYS A 155 11.71 -13.50 12.37
N PRO A 156 11.44 -13.17 13.64
CA PRO A 156 11.13 -11.79 13.99
C PRO A 156 12.26 -10.97 13.38
N VAL A 157 11.92 -10.01 12.53
CA VAL A 157 12.89 -9.14 11.89
C VAL A 157 13.57 -8.30 12.97
N THR A 158 14.61 -8.86 13.60
CA THR A 158 15.38 -8.22 14.67
C THR A 158 16.34 -7.17 14.12
N SER A 159 16.46 -7.08 12.78
CA SER A 159 17.13 -5.99 12.06
C SER A 159 16.60 -5.90 10.61
N PRO A 160 15.55 -5.09 10.36
CA PRO A 160 15.01 -4.86 9.01
C PRO A 160 16.01 -4.15 8.08
N ASP A 161 17.06 -3.55 8.65
CA ASP A 161 18.00 -2.68 7.95
C ASP A 161 18.85 -3.42 6.89
N ASN A 162 18.90 -4.74 6.98
CA ASN A 162 19.73 -5.60 6.13
C ASN A 162 18.93 -6.26 4.99
N TRP A 163 17.63 -6.02 4.89
CA TRP A 163 16.84 -6.60 3.80
C TRP A 163 16.88 -5.70 2.56
N ARG A 164 17.00 -6.34 1.40
CA ARG A 164 17.02 -5.67 0.08
C ARG A 164 16.21 -6.49 -0.91
N ILE A 165 15.25 -5.83 -1.56
CA ILE A 165 14.58 -6.38 -2.76
C ILE A 165 15.31 -5.84 -3.99
N TYR A 166 15.79 -6.74 -4.85
CA TYR A 166 16.43 -6.38 -6.11
C TYR A 166 15.49 -6.68 -7.27
N ALA A 167 15.06 -5.61 -7.91
CA ALA A 167 14.36 -5.59 -9.19
C ALA A 167 14.47 -4.17 -9.77
N ARG A 168 14.32 -4.03 -11.08
CA ARG A 168 14.10 -2.73 -11.72
C ARG A 168 12.82 -2.12 -11.14
N SER A 169 12.90 -0.83 -10.85
CA SER A 169 11.83 0.00 -10.31
C SER A 169 11.39 -0.30 -8.87
N ALA A 170 12.17 -1.09 -8.13
CA ALA A 170 11.88 -1.38 -6.72
C ALA A 170 11.82 -0.11 -5.85
N SER A 171 12.76 0.81 -6.04
CA SER A 171 12.77 2.11 -5.35
C SER A 171 12.21 3.27 -6.19
N ASP A 172 12.05 3.05 -7.50
CA ASP A 172 11.88 4.11 -8.51
C ASP A 172 10.94 3.65 -9.64
N ASP A 173 9.62 3.73 -9.48
CA ASP A 173 8.89 4.27 -8.30
C ASP A 173 7.76 3.32 -7.81
N LYS A 174 7.86 2.02 -8.13
CA LYS A 174 6.83 1.04 -7.74
C LYS A 174 6.77 0.81 -6.23
N GLY A 175 7.90 0.92 -5.53
CA GLY A 175 7.97 0.79 -4.07
C GLY A 175 7.10 1.82 -3.35
N PRO A 176 7.31 3.13 -3.60
CA PRO A 176 6.48 4.18 -3.01
C PRO A 176 4.98 4.08 -3.35
N ILE A 177 4.62 3.62 -4.56
CA ILE A 177 3.22 3.29 -4.90
C ILE A 177 2.65 2.25 -3.94
N VAL A 178 3.31 1.11 -3.77
CA VAL A 178 2.84 0.04 -2.86
C VAL A 178 2.83 0.51 -1.41
N ALA A 179 3.78 1.35 -1.00
CA ALA A 179 3.78 1.94 0.34
C ALA A 179 2.55 2.82 0.60
N LEU A 180 2.13 3.64 -0.37
CA LEU A 180 0.88 4.42 -0.28
C LEU A 180 -0.33 3.50 -0.13
N LEU A 181 -0.42 2.44 -0.93
CA LEU A 181 -1.53 1.48 -0.90
C LEU A 181 -1.59 0.72 0.43
N ALA A 182 -0.44 0.30 0.97
CA ALA A 182 -0.35 -0.34 2.27
C ALA A 182 -0.76 0.61 3.42
N ALA A 183 -0.46 1.91 3.31
CA ALA A 183 -0.92 2.90 4.29
C ALA A 183 -2.45 3.05 4.29
N ILE A 184 -3.10 2.99 3.12
CA ILE A 184 -4.56 3.00 3.01
C ILE A 184 -5.17 1.74 3.65
N ASP A 185 -4.57 0.57 3.40
CA ASP A 185 -5.00 -0.69 4.02
C ASP A 185 -4.90 -0.62 5.54
N ALA A 186 -3.79 -0.08 6.05
CA ALA A 186 -3.51 0.05 7.47
C ALA A 186 -4.51 0.98 8.17
N LEU A 187 -4.79 2.16 7.59
CA LEU A 187 -5.80 3.09 8.11
C LEU A 187 -7.18 2.42 8.18
N ARG A 188 -7.57 1.69 7.13
CA ARG A 188 -8.85 0.96 7.08
C ARG A 188 -8.91 -0.13 8.14
N ALA A 189 -7.86 -0.95 8.26
CA ALA A 189 -7.79 -2.05 9.23
C ALA A 189 -7.87 -1.55 10.67
N LYS A 190 -7.23 -0.42 10.98
CA LYS A 190 -7.25 0.23 12.29
C LYS A 190 -8.49 1.10 12.53
N LYS A 191 -9.39 1.20 11.54
CA LYS A 191 -10.61 2.04 11.57
C LYS A 191 -10.30 3.52 11.83
N ILE A 192 -9.14 3.98 11.36
CA ILE A 192 -8.74 5.39 11.42
C ILE A 192 -9.35 6.08 10.20
N PRO A 193 -10.21 7.09 10.37
CA PRO A 193 -10.86 7.75 9.24
C PRO A 193 -9.84 8.54 8.41
N LEU A 194 -9.95 8.45 7.09
CA LEU A 194 -9.18 9.30 6.19
C LEU A 194 -9.76 10.72 6.21
N VAL A 195 -9.04 11.69 6.75
CA VAL A 195 -9.53 13.09 6.90
C VAL A 195 -9.32 13.97 5.66
N VAL A 196 -8.99 13.34 4.53
CA VAL A 196 -8.78 13.98 3.22
C VAL A 196 -9.46 13.17 2.13
N ASN A 197 -9.83 13.81 1.03
CA ASN A 197 -9.99 13.10 -0.23
C ASN A 197 -8.60 12.77 -0.76
N LEU A 198 -8.45 11.57 -1.30
CA LEU A 198 -7.23 11.16 -1.97
C LEU A 198 -7.48 11.17 -3.48
N LYS A 199 -6.55 11.73 -4.24
CA LYS A 199 -6.44 11.48 -5.68
C LYS A 199 -5.05 10.97 -5.99
N VAL A 200 -4.96 10.09 -6.97
CA VAL A 200 -3.69 9.61 -7.52
C VAL A 200 -3.64 9.90 -9.01
N ILE A 201 -2.46 10.29 -9.49
CA ILE A 201 -2.16 10.47 -10.91
C ILE A 201 -0.85 9.75 -11.15
N PHE A 202 -0.91 8.61 -11.82
CA PHE A 202 0.27 7.81 -12.12
C PHE A 202 0.48 7.72 -13.62
N GLU A 203 1.67 8.08 -14.10
CA GLU A 203 2.00 8.02 -15.53
C GLU A 203 3.06 6.96 -15.84
N GLY A 204 3.16 6.59 -17.12
CA GLY A 204 4.05 5.53 -17.59
C GLY A 204 5.16 6.01 -18.51
N GLU A 205 5.56 7.29 -18.38
CA GLU A 205 6.53 7.92 -19.28
C GLU A 205 7.44 8.95 -18.59
N GLU A 206 7.52 8.95 -17.26
CA GLU A 206 8.36 9.90 -16.53
C GLU A 206 9.84 9.75 -16.93
N GLU A 207 10.27 8.49 -17.11
CA GLU A 207 11.63 8.13 -17.47
C GLU A 207 11.92 8.39 -18.97
N ALA A 208 10.87 8.72 -19.73
CA ALA A 208 10.89 9.15 -21.12
C ALA A 208 10.56 10.64 -21.30
N GLY A 209 10.40 11.40 -20.21
CA GLY A 209 10.31 12.86 -20.20
C GLY A 209 8.91 13.46 -20.03
N SER A 210 7.87 12.66 -19.77
CA SER A 210 6.48 13.14 -19.52
C SER A 210 5.94 14.13 -20.58
N THR A 211 6.38 14.01 -21.84
CA THR A 211 5.99 14.91 -22.99
C THR A 211 4.47 15.05 -23.55
#